data_AF-A0A4U6U2G9-F1
#
_entry.id   AF-A0A4U6U2G9-F1
#
_cell.length_a   1.000
_cell.length_b   1.000
_cell.length_c   1.000
_cell.angle_alpha   90.00
_cell.angle_beta   90.00
_cell.angle_gamma   90.00
#
_symmetry.space_group_name_H-M   'P 1'
#
loop_
_entity.id
_entity.type
_entity.pdbx_description
1 polymer ?
#
loop_
_entity_poly.entity_id
_entity_poly.type
_entity_poly.pdbx_seq_one_letter_code
_entity_poly.pdbx_strand_id
1 'polypeptide(L)'
;MTRMAGIYLDESPNIENIIKKHHLEIDHVNNARREKVKEAMLHAWNSYVKYAWGHDELQPQSKNGVNSFGGLGATLVDSLDTLYIMGLKEEFKKARDWVAESLDFDKDYEASVFETTIRVVGGLLSAYDLSADKIFLEKARDITDRLLPAWDTSSGIPYNRINLAQGKASNPGWNGGNSILADSGTEQLEFIALSQRTGDQKYQQKVENVIRQFQKIFPSDGLLPININPHSGAVKSYSTITFGAMGDSFYEYLLKVWIQGNKTESVKHYRQMWETSMEGLLSLTRKTSPSNFYYVCEKNGDSLSEKMDELACFVPGMLALGASGYSPEKAEQIMNLAEELAWTCYNFYQSTPTKLAGENYYFHGGQVSLQPV
;
A
#
# COMPACT_ATOMS: atom_id res chain seq x y z
N MET A 1 27.32 15.40 -0.05
CA MET A 1 27.67 13.96 -0.15
C MET A 1 26.46 13.24 -0.69
N THR A 2 26.44 12.99 -2.00
CA THR A 2 25.36 12.25 -2.67
C THR A 2 25.46 10.80 -2.24
N ARG A 3 24.55 10.33 -1.38
CA ARG A 3 24.44 8.90 -1.06
C ARG A 3 23.97 8.21 -2.34
N MET A 4 24.80 7.35 -2.92
CA MET A 4 24.33 6.39 -3.91
C MET A 4 23.38 5.43 -3.18
N ALA A 5 22.07 5.63 -3.33
CA ALA A 5 21.07 4.64 -2.97
C ALA A 5 21.19 3.52 -4.01
N GLY A 6 21.63 2.36 -3.54
CA GLY A 6 21.96 1.20 -4.35
C GLY A 6 22.83 0.30 -3.50
N ILE A 7 22.19 -0.54 -2.68
CA ILE A 7 22.86 -1.75 -2.23
C ILE A 7 22.95 -2.58 -3.50
N TYR A 8 24.13 -2.60 -4.13
CA TYR A 8 24.42 -3.57 -5.17
C TYR A 8 24.33 -4.94 -4.51
N LEU A 9 23.21 -5.63 -4.70
CA LEU A 9 23.12 -7.08 -4.60
C LEU A 9 23.75 -7.63 -5.89
N ASP A 10 25.04 -7.33 -6.07
CA ASP A 10 25.85 -7.97 -7.10
C ASP A 10 25.95 -9.44 -6.68
N GLU A 11 25.37 -10.30 -7.51
CA GLU A 11 24.99 -11.67 -7.19
C GLU A 11 23.89 -11.74 -6.11
N SER A 12 22.91 -12.65 -6.28
CA SER A 12 21.88 -12.96 -5.27
C SER A 12 22.47 -12.78 -3.88
N PRO A 13 21.89 -11.97 -2.95
CA PRO A 13 22.46 -11.75 -1.63
C PRO A 13 22.91 -13.11 -1.17
N ASN A 14 24.21 -13.34 -1.04
CA ASN A 14 24.70 -14.72 -0.98
C ASN A 14 24.15 -15.25 0.34
N ILE A 15 22.99 -15.91 0.27
CA ILE A 15 22.15 -16.21 1.43
C ILE A 15 22.98 -17.09 2.33
N GLU A 16 23.84 -17.94 1.75
CA GLU A 16 24.86 -18.68 2.48
C GLU A 16 25.84 -17.79 3.23
N ASN A 17 26.31 -16.68 2.66
CA ASN A 17 27.17 -15.73 3.37
C ASN A 17 26.43 -14.99 4.49
N ILE A 18 25.15 -14.63 4.31
CA ILE A 18 24.34 -14.00 5.38
C ILE A 18 24.09 -15.01 6.49
N ILE A 19 23.69 -16.23 6.14
CA ILE A 19 23.48 -17.35 7.06
C ILE A 19 24.76 -17.68 7.83
N LYS A 20 25.90 -17.76 7.14
CA LYS A 20 27.21 -17.98 7.75
C LYS A 20 27.62 -16.80 8.65
N LYS A 21 27.42 -15.56 8.19
CA LYS A 21 27.78 -14.33 8.93
C LYS A 21 26.96 -14.14 10.20
N HIS A 22 25.70 -14.55 10.19
CA HIS A 22 24.78 -14.39 11.32
C HIS A 22 24.51 -15.68 12.09
N HIS A 23 25.22 -16.78 11.76
CA HIS A 23 25.02 -18.10 12.36
C HIS A 23 23.55 -18.53 12.39
N LEU A 24 22.80 -18.21 11.33
CA LEU A 24 21.38 -18.51 11.26
C LEU A 24 21.20 -20.02 11.05
N GLU A 25 20.51 -20.68 11.97
CA GLU A 25 20.11 -22.07 11.76
C GLU A 25 18.98 -22.10 10.74
N ILE A 26 19.17 -22.90 9.69
CA ILE A 26 18.14 -23.08 8.68
C ILE A 26 17.13 -24.09 9.21
N ASP A 27 15.97 -23.61 9.65
CA ASP A 27 14.83 -24.48 9.91
C ASP A 27 14.37 -25.12 8.59
N HIS A 28 14.58 -26.43 8.47
CA HIS A 28 14.22 -27.23 7.30
C HIS A 28 12.72 -27.13 6.95
N VAL A 29 11.85 -26.98 7.95
CA VAL A 29 10.39 -26.84 7.73
C VAL A 29 10.08 -25.48 7.11
N ASN A 30 10.69 -24.41 7.62
CA ASN A 30 10.48 -23.07 7.06
C ASN A 30 11.06 -22.95 5.64
N ASN A 31 12.20 -23.60 5.38
CA ASN A 31 12.73 -23.68 4.03
C ASN A 31 11.80 -24.41 3.08
N ALA A 32 11.25 -25.56 3.47
CA ALA A 32 10.28 -26.29 2.64
C ALA A 32 9.03 -25.44 2.36
N ARG A 33 8.53 -24.69 3.34
CA ARG A 33 7.41 -23.74 3.16
C ARG A 33 7.77 -22.62 2.18
N ARG A 34 8.96 -22.03 2.28
CA ARG A 34 9.46 -20.99 1.36
C ARG A 34 9.50 -21.49 -0.09
N GLU A 35 10.02 -22.70 -0.31
CA GLU A 35 10.04 -23.28 -1.66
C GLU A 35 8.63 -23.52 -2.21
N LYS A 36 7.65 -23.88 -1.37
CA LYS A 36 6.24 -23.97 -1.80
C LYS A 36 5.63 -22.63 -2.22
N VAL A 37 6.00 -21.53 -1.56
CA VAL A 37 5.60 -20.18 -2.00
C VAL A 37 6.22 -19.85 -3.36
N LYS A 38 7.49 -20.20 -3.58
CA LYS A 38 8.16 -20.00 -4.87
C LYS A 38 7.54 -20.84 -5.99
N GLU A 39 7.16 -22.09 -5.72
CA GLU A 39 6.42 -22.94 -6.66
C GLU A 39 5.05 -22.32 -7.03
N ALA A 40 4.33 -21.76 -6.06
CA ALA A 40 3.06 -21.07 -6.31
C ALA A 40 3.23 -19.81 -7.18
N MET A 41 4.28 -19.01 -6.93
CA MET A 41 4.62 -17.87 -7.78
C MET A 41 4.92 -18.30 -9.21
N LEU A 42 5.73 -19.35 -9.41
CA LEU A 42 6.00 -19.89 -10.75
C LEU A 42 4.74 -20.39 -11.45
N HIS A 43 3.81 -21.02 -10.72
CA HIS A 43 2.53 -21.44 -11.30
C HIS A 43 1.70 -20.24 -11.81
N ALA A 44 1.58 -19.19 -10.99
CA ALA A 44 0.88 -17.97 -11.35
C ALA A 44 1.56 -17.25 -12.52
N TRP A 45 2.87 -17.01 -12.40
CA TRP A 45 3.68 -16.32 -13.41
C TRP A 45 3.66 -17.03 -14.77
N ASN A 46 3.88 -18.35 -14.80
CA ASN A 46 3.87 -19.10 -16.06
C ASN A 46 2.49 -19.11 -16.71
N SER A 47 1.41 -19.09 -15.92
CA SER A 47 0.06 -18.95 -16.44
C SER A 47 -0.18 -17.56 -17.03
N TYR A 48 0.27 -16.50 -16.35
CA TYR A 48 0.20 -15.13 -16.84
C TYR A 48 0.99 -14.97 -18.16
N VAL A 49 2.24 -15.43 -18.19
CA VAL A 49 3.09 -15.43 -19.41
C VAL A 49 2.43 -16.15 -20.57
N LYS A 50 1.71 -17.24 -20.30
CA LYS A 50 1.08 -18.05 -21.36
C LYS A 50 -0.19 -17.42 -21.93
N TYR A 51 -1.00 -16.77 -21.10
CA TYR A 51 -2.37 -16.39 -21.47
C TYR A 51 -2.66 -14.90 -21.44
N ALA A 52 -1.79 -14.09 -20.84
CA ALA A 52 -2.04 -12.67 -20.56
C ALA A 52 -0.76 -11.81 -20.65
N TRP A 53 0.27 -12.25 -21.38
CA TRP A 53 1.56 -11.53 -21.46
C TRP A 53 1.38 -10.08 -21.93
N GLY A 54 1.81 -9.13 -21.09
CA GLY A 54 1.70 -7.69 -21.36
C GLY A 54 0.32 -7.08 -21.06
N HIS A 55 -0.68 -7.88 -20.70
CA HIS A 55 -1.94 -7.39 -20.16
C HIS A 55 -1.81 -7.04 -18.68
N ASP A 56 -2.76 -6.27 -18.16
CA ASP A 56 -2.74 -5.91 -16.75
C ASP A 56 -2.96 -7.11 -15.84
N GLU A 57 -3.90 -7.99 -16.18
CA GLU A 57 -4.31 -9.11 -15.34
C GLU A 57 -4.60 -10.36 -16.16
N LEU A 58 -4.44 -11.52 -15.53
CA LEU A 58 -4.89 -12.81 -16.04
C LEU A 58 -6.30 -13.12 -15.54
N GLN A 59 -7.18 -13.52 -16.45
CA GLN A 59 -8.43 -14.22 -16.13
C GLN A 59 -8.20 -15.74 -16.21
N PRO A 60 -7.88 -16.43 -15.09
CA PRO A 60 -7.33 -17.79 -15.15
C PRO A 60 -8.33 -18.85 -15.60
N GLN A 61 -9.64 -18.63 -15.36
CA GLN A 61 -10.69 -19.56 -15.78
C GLN A 61 -10.92 -19.53 -17.30
N SER A 62 -11.01 -18.32 -17.88
CA SER A 62 -11.17 -18.11 -19.32
C SER A 62 -9.86 -18.17 -20.10
N LYS A 63 -8.71 -18.17 -19.41
CA LYS A 63 -7.35 -18.16 -19.99
C LYS A 63 -7.15 -16.98 -20.93
N ASN A 64 -7.52 -15.79 -20.48
CA ASN A 64 -7.41 -14.55 -21.26
C ASN A 64 -6.78 -13.42 -20.45
N GLY A 65 -6.22 -12.42 -21.13
CA GLY A 65 -5.77 -11.17 -20.52
C GLY A 65 -6.87 -10.12 -20.46
N VAL A 66 -6.82 -9.25 -19.45
CA VAL A 66 -7.69 -8.07 -19.32
C VAL A 66 -6.87 -6.85 -18.91
N ASN A 67 -7.26 -5.66 -19.39
CA ASN A 67 -6.58 -4.40 -19.14
C ASN A 67 -7.40 -3.51 -18.18
N SER A 68 -7.52 -3.96 -16.93
CA SER A 68 -8.31 -3.26 -15.90
C SER A 68 -7.68 -1.95 -15.44
N PHE A 69 -6.41 -1.70 -15.78
CA PHE A 69 -5.63 -0.52 -15.38
C PHE A 69 -5.15 0.32 -16.59
N GLY A 70 -5.68 0.06 -17.78
CA GLY A 70 -5.34 0.82 -18.99
C GLY A 70 -4.25 0.21 -19.87
N GLY A 71 -3.87 -1.05 -19.61
CA GLY A 71 -2.86 -1.76 -20.39
C GLY A 71 -1.43 -1.31 -20.04
N LEU A 72 -1.17 -1.18 -18.75
CA LEU A 72 0.12 -0.82 -18.17
C LEU A 72 0.98 -2.06 -17.85
N GLY A 73 0.46 -3.27 -18.10
CA GLY A 73 1.12 -4.51 -17.74
C GLY A 73 1.20 -4.67 -16.22
N ALA A 74 0.15 -4.26 -15.49
CA ALA A 74 0.13 -4.20 -14.03
C ALA A 74 0.73 -5.46 -13.36
N THR A 75 0.26 -6.67 -13.64
CA THR A 75 0.81 -7.92 -13.08
C THR A 75 2.30 -8.09 -13.37
N LEU A 76 2.76 -7.71 -14.56
CA LEU A 76 4.17 -7.83 -14.95
C LEU A 76 5.04 -6.89 -14.11
N VAL A 77 4.65 -5.62 -14.00
CA VAL A 77 5.39 -4.61 -13.24
C VAL A 77 5.36 -4.92 -11.74
N ASP A 78 4.19 -5.27 -11.21
CA ASP A 78 3.95 -5.59 -9.78
C ASP A 78 4.64 -6.90 -9.36
N SER A 79 5.08 -7.74 -10.32
CA SER A 79 5.83 -8.97 -10.05
C SER A 79 7.35 -8.80 -10.10
N LEU A 80 7.88 -7.67 -10.60
CA LEU A 80 9.33 -7.52 -10.88
C LEU A 80 10.19 -7.75 -9.63
N ASP A 81 9.87 -7.09 -8.53
CA ASP A 81 10.63 -7.21 -7.30
C ASP A 81 10.47 -8.60 -6.66
N THR A 82 9.28 -9.20 -6.73
CA THR A 82 8.99 -10.55 -6.23
C THR A 82 9.82 -11.60 -6.99
N LEU A 83 9.85 -11.52 -8.33
CA LEU A 83 10.68 -12.39 -9.16
C LEU A 83 12.16 -12.23 -8.79
N TYR A 84 12.62 -10.99 -8.60
CA TYR A 84 14.00 -10.69 -8.22
C TYR A 84 14.36 -11.29 -6.84
N ILE A 85 13.54 -11.03 -5.82
CA ILE A 85 13.75 -11.48 -4.43
C ILE A 85 13.71 -13.02 -4.34
N MET A 86 12.85 -13.68 -5.12
CA MET A 86 12.81 -15.15 -5.19
C MET A 86 13.96 -15.77 -6.00
N GLY A 87 14.83 -14.96 -6.61
CA GLY A 87 15.94 -15.41 -7.45
C GLY A 87 15.49 -16.04 -8.78
N LEU A 88 14.31 -15.66 -9.28
CA LEU A 88 13.75 -16.09 -10.56
C LEU A 88 14.32 -15.21 -11.69
N LYS A 89 15.62 -15.40 -11.96
CA LYS A 89 16.41 -14.49 -12.81
C LYS A 89 15.96 -14.45 -14.27
N GLU A 90 15.60 -15.60 -14.84
CA GLU A 90 15.15 -15.68 -16.25
C GLU A 90 13.77 -15.03 -16.42
N GLU A 91 12.86 -15.27 -15.47
CA GLU A 91 11.55 -14.64 -15.41
C GLU A 91 11.67 -13.12 -15.26
N PHE A 92 12.51 -12.66 -14.34
CA PHE A 92 12.81 -11.24 -14.13
C PHE A 92 13.38 -10.60 -15.39
N LYS A 93 14.37 -11.23 -16.02
CA LYS A 93 14.98 -10.73 -17.26
C LYS A 93 13.93 -10.58 -18.37
N LYS A 94 13.08 -11.58 -18.55
CA LYS A 94 12.00 -11.52 -19.54
C LYS A 94 11.01 -10.37 -19.28
N ALA A 95 10.65 -10.15 -18.02
CA ALA A 95 9.80 -9.03 -17.62
C ALA A 95 10.48 -7.68 -17.86
N ARG A 96 11.75 -7.57 -17.46
CA ARG A 96 12.60 -6.38 -17.69
C ARG A 96 12.66 -6.02 -19.18
N ASP A 97 12.87 -7.00 -20.05
CA ASP A 97 12.97 -6.75 -21.50
C ASP A 97 11.65 -6.23 -22.07
N TRP A 98 10.50 -6.74 -21.60
CA TRP A 98 9.20 -6.18 -21.97
C TRP A 98 9.01 -4.74 -21.45
N VAL A 99 9.45 -4.42 -20.24
CA VAL A 99 9.43 -3.03 -19.73
C VAL A 99 10.25 -2.11 -20.62
N ALA A 100 11.42 -2.56 -21.08
CA ALA A 100 12.29 -1.77 -21.94
C ALA A 100 11.71 -1.55 -23.34
N GLU A 101 11.10 -2.59 -23.91
CA GLU A 101 10.75 -2.62 -25.33
C GLU A 101 9.26 -2.32 -25.61
N SER A 102 8.37 -2.57 -24.66
CA SER A 102 6.92 -2.58 -24.89
C SER A 102 6.11 -1.68 -23.95
N LEU A 103 6.60 -1.40 -22.73
CA LEU A 103 5.84 -0.58 -21.79
C LEU A 103 5.77 0.88 -22.27
N ASP A 104 4.54 1.38 -22.43
CA ASP A 104 4.24 2.72 -22.90
C ASP A 104 3.07 3.29 -22.10
N PHE A 105 3.19 4.55 -21.68
CA PHE A 105 2.22 5.23 -20.83
C PHE A 105 1.35 6.24 -21.58
N ASP A 106 1.53 6.40 -22.90
CA ASP A 106 0.71 7.29 -23.72
C ASP A 106 -0.64 6.66 -24.07
N LYS A 107 -1.51 6.54 -23.06
CA LYS A 107 -2.81 5.85 -23.17
C LYS A 107 -3.96 6.84 -22.99
N ASP A 108 -4.90 6.83 -23.94
CA ASP A 108 -6.20 7.49 -23.77
C ASP A 108 -7.10 6.67 -22.85
N TYR A 109 -6.73 6.64 -21.57
CA TYR A 109 -7.38 5.87 -20.52
C TYR A 109 -7.39 6.67 -19.22
N GLU A 110 -8.54 6.68 -18.55
CA GLU A 110 -8.72 7.31 -17.24
C GLU A 110 -8.23 6.35 -16.13
N ALA A 111 -6.97 6.52 -15.73
CA ALA A 111 -6.34 5.72 -14.69
C ALA A 111 -6.65 6.26 -13.28
N SER A 112 -6.67 5.35 -12.31
CA SER A 112 -6.61 5.73 -10.88
C SER A 112 -5.18 6.21 -10.56
N VAL A 113 -5.06 7.41 -9.99
CA VAL A 113 -3.76 7.98 -9.60
C VAL A 113 -3.13 7.15 -8.48
N PHE A 114 -3.95 6.76 -7.49
CA PHE A 114 -3.54 5.93 -6.36
C PHE A 114 -3.03 4.56 -6.83
N GLU A 115 -3.84 3.81 -7.58
CA GLU A 115 -3.47 2.45 -8.03
C GLU A 115 -2.25 2.46 -8.95
N THR A 116 -2.13 3.46 -9.83
CA THR A 116 -0.97 3.61 -10.69
C THR A 116 0.29 3.92 -9.88
N THR A 117 0.17 4.73 -8.83
CA THR A 117 1.29 5.08 -7.96
C THR A 117 1.78 3.85 -7.18
N ILE A 118 0.91 3.19 -6.41
CA ILE A 118 1.35 2.12 -5.52
C ILE A 118 1.81 0.86 -6.27
N ARG A 119 1.26 0.56 -7.45
CA ARG A 119 1.63 -0.63 -8.25
C ARG A 119 2.74 -0.34 -9.24
N VAL A 120 2.54 0.66 -10.10
CA VAL A 120 3.43 0.89 -11.25
C VAL A 120 4.64 1.71 -10.83
N VAL A 121 4.44 2.87 -10.18
CA VAL A 121 5.57 3.68 -9.69
C VAL A 121 6.34 2.91 -8.62
N GLY A 122 5.62 2.35 -7.64
CA GLY A 122 6.19 1.51 -6.58
C GLY A 122 6.98 0.33 -7.13
N GLY A 123 6.37 -0.50 -7.99
CA GLY A 123 7.02 -1.68 -8.58
C GLY A 123 8.27 -1.35 -9.40
N LEU A 124 8.22 -0.28 -10.21
CA LEU A 124 9.38 0.18 -10.98
C LEU A 124 10.50 0.72 -10.08
N LEU A 125 10.17 1.49 -9.04
CA LEU A 125 11.17 1.98 -8.08
C LEU A 125 11.81 0.84 -7.28
N SER A 126 11.02 -0.14 -6.83
CA SER A 126 11.53 -1.35 -6.17
C SER A 126 12.45 -2.15 -7.09
N ALA A 127 12.04 -2.36 -8.35
CA ALA A 127 12.87 -3.03 -9.34
C ALA A 127 14.19 -2.29 -9.59
N TYR A 128 14.17 -0.95 -9.68
CA TYR A 128 15.38 -0.12 -9.78
C TYR A 128 16.28 -0.26 -8.55
N ASP A 129 15.73 -0.10 -7.34
CA ASP A 129 16.52 -0.13 -6.10
C ASP A 129 17.15 -1.52 -5.85
N LEU A 130 16.53 -2.60 -6.37
CA LEU A 130 17.06 -3.97 -6.31
C LEU A 130 18.07 -4.29 -7.42
N SER A 131 17.80 -3.89 -8.66
CA SER A 131 18.59 -4.31 -9.83
C SER A 131 19.62 -3.29 -10.32
N ALA A 132 19.49 -2.03 -9.91
CA ALA A 132 20.21 -0.86 -10.43
C ALA A 132 20.02 -0.61 -11.95
N ASP A 133 19.05 -1.27 -12.61
CA ASP A 133 18.78 -1.06 -14.03
C ASP A 133 17.98 0.23 -14.23
N LYS A 134 18.63 1.22 -14.86
CA LYS A 134 18.10 2.57 -15.04
C LYS A 134 16.79 2.62 -15.83
N ILE A 135 16.49 1.61 -16.65
CA ILE A 135 15.23 1.57 -17.40
C ILE A 135 14.01 1.69 -16.48
N PHE A 136 14.07 1.07 -15.30
CA PHE A 136 12.97 1.13 -14.34
C PHE A 136 12.80 2.53 -13.75
N LEU A 137 13.89 3.22 -13.43
CA LEU A 137 13.85 4.60 -12.95
C LEU A 137 13.35 5.57 -14.04
N GLU A 138 13.77 5.36 -15.28
CA GLU A 138 13.31 6.14 -16.44
C GLU A 138 11.79 5.98 -16.64
N LYS A 139 11.29 4.74 -16.58
CA LYS A 139 9.85 4.45 -16.68
C LYS A 139 9.07 4.97 -15.48
N ALA A 140 9.58 4.83 -14.26
CA ALA A 140 8.95 5.36 -13.04
C ALA A 140 8.80 6.89 -13.14
N ARG A 141 9.82 7.58 -13.68
CA ARG A 141 9.76 9.01 -13.93
C ARG A 141 8.69 9.38 -14.96
N ASP A 142 8.65 8.70 -16.11
CA ASP A 142 7.67 8.96 -17.19
C ASP A 142 6.23 8.86 -16.69
N ILE A 143 5.86 7.73 -16.06
CA ILE A 143 4.49 7.58 -15.54
C ILE A 143 4.19 8.61 -14.45
N THR A 144 5.13 8.90 -13.55
CA THR A 144 4.89 9.89 -12.49
C THR A 144 4.72 11.30 -13.06
N ASP A 145 5.49 11.68 -14.08
CA ASP A 145 5.35 12.97 -14.77
C ASP A 145 3.96 13.11 -15.42
N ARG A 146 3.39 12.01 -15.93
CA ARG A 146 2.01 11.98 -16.46
C ARG A 146 0.93 12.09 -15.38
N LEU A 147 1.21 11.67 -14.16
CA LEU A 147 0.28 11.77 -13.02
C LEU A 147 0.23 13.18 -12.40
N LEU A 148 1.30 13.97 -12.53
CA LEU A 148 1.43 15.29 -11.90
C LEU A 148 0.23 16.26 -12.07
N PRO A 149 -0.46 16.33 -13.22
CA PRO A 149 -1.63 17.19 -13.37
C PRO A 149 -2.78 16.88 -12.41
N ALA A 150 -2.82 15.68 -11.80
CA ALA A 150 -3.85 15.34 -10.82
C ALA A 150 -3.83 16.29 -9.60
N TRP A 151 -2.67 16.86 -9.27
CA TRP A 151 -2.48 17.82 -8.18
C TRP A 151 -2.83 19.27 -8.56
N ASP A 152 -3.30 19.54 -9.78
CA ASP A 152 -3.65 20.89 -10.23
C ASP A 152 -5.04 21.30 -9.73
N THR A 153 -5.18 21.29 -8.40
CA THR A 153 -6.37 21.69 -7.65
C THR A 153 -6.03 22.89 -6.76
N SER A 154 -7.04 23.66 -6.34
CA SER A 154 -6.81 24.88 -5.55
C SER A 154 -6.19 24.62 -4.18
N SER A 155 -6.42 23.43 -3.59
CA SER A 155 -5.78 23.03 -2.32
C SER A 155 -4.46 22.28 -2.52
N GLY A 156 -4.25 21.70 -3.70
CA GLY A 156 -3.17 20.76 -4.00
C GLY A 156 -3.43 19.33 -3.51
N ILE A 157 -4.64 19.01 -3.04
CA ILE A 157 -5.12 17.61 -2.88
C ILE A 157 -5.41 17.05 -4.28
N PRO A 158 -4.86 15.89 -4.66
CA PRO A 158 -5.02 15.38 -6.02
C PRO A 158 -6.44 14.88 -6.30
N TYR A 159 -6.86 14.96 -7.55
CA TYR A 159 -7.96 14.16 -8.06
C TYR A 159 -7.59 12.68 -8.06
N ASN A 160 -8.56 11.78 -7.86
CA ASN A 160 -8.33 10.33 -7.82
C ASN A 160 -8.13 9.71 -9.20
N ARG A 161 -8.54 10.39 -10.29
CA ARG A 161 -8.42 9.87 -11.65
C ARG A 161 -7.75 10.86 -12.59
N ILE A 162 -7.02 10.33 -13.57
CA ILE A 162 -6.35 11.10 -14.61
C ILE A 162 -6.28 10.34 -15.93
N ASN A 163 -6.51 11.03 -17.05
CA ASN A 163 -6.23 10.49 -18.37
C ASN A 163 -4.72 10.56 -18.66
N LEU A 164 -4.07 9.42 -18.93
CA LEU A 164 -2.60 9.34 -19.04
C LEU A 164 -2.01 10.00 -20.32
N ALA A 165 -2.80 10.15 -21.37
CA ALA A 165 -2.40 10.84 -22.60
C ALA A 165 -2.70 12.35 -22.53
N GLN A 166 -3.87 12.71 -21.99
CA GLN A 166 -4.38 14.09 -22.04
C GLN A 166 -4.06 14.91 -20.79
N GLY A 167 -3.69 14.27 -19.67
CA GLY A 167 -3.49 14.93 -18.37
C GLY A 167 -4.79 15.46 -17.74
N LYS A 168 -5.96 15.10 -18.28
CA LYS A 168 -7.25 15.54 -17.76
C LYS A 168 -7.59 14.74 -16.50
N ALA A 169 -7.58 15.42 -15.35
CA ALA A 169 -7.87 14.81 -14.06
C ALA A 169 -9.29 15.13 -13.55
N SER A 170 -9.89 14.19 -12.82
CA SER A 170 -11.23 14.36 -12.23
C SER A 170 -11.48 13.40 -11.06
N ASN A 171 -12.52 13.70 -10.27
CA ASN A 171 -13.06 12.78 -9.27
C ASN A 171 -14.36 12.15 -9.76
N PRO A 172 -14.66 10.90 -9.36
CA PRO A 172 -15.87 10.23 -9.81
C PRO A 172 -17.13 10.89 -9.23
N GLY A 173 -18.18 10.96 -10.05
CA GLY A 173 -19.43 11.62 -9.69
C GLY A 173 -20.17 10.99 -8.51
N TRP A 174 -20.05 9.68 -8.32
CA TRP A 174 -20.68 8.97 -7.19
C TRP A 174 -20.17 9.45 -5.82
N ASN A 175 -18.95 9.99 -5.76
CA ASN A 175 -18.37 10.55 -4.54
C ASN A 175 -18.58 12.07 -4.38
N GLY A 176 -19.47 12.66 -5.20
CA GLY A 176 -19.75 14.10 -5.19
C GLY A 176 -18.53 14.97 -5.51
N GLY A 177 -17.58 14.43 -6.29
CA GLY A 177 -16.35 15.14 -6.68
C GLY A 177 -15.29 15.26 -5.58
N ASN A 178 -15.43 14.56 -4.45
CA ASN A 178 -14.42 14.53 -3.39
C ASN A 178 -13.31 13.54 -3.71
N SER A 179 -12.11 13.84 -3.23
CA SER A 179 -10.97 12.95 -3.24
C SER A 179 -11.00 12.03 -2.02
N ILE A 180 -10.58 10.80 -2.21
CA ILE A 180 -10.46 9.79 -1.15
C ILE A 180 -9.20 10.01 -0.30
N LEU A 181 -9.32 9.87 1.02
CA LEU A 181 -8.23 10.05 1.99
C LEU A 181 -7.06 9.09 1.74
N ALA A 182 -7.34 7.79 1.62
CA ALA A 182 -6.30 6.79 1.32
C ALA A 182 -5.61 7.11 -0.01
N ASP A 183 -6.37 7.38 -1.08
CA ASP A 183 -5.80 7.72 -2.39
C ASP A 183 -4.82 8.90 -2.32
N SER A 184 -5.19 10.01 -1.67
CA SER A 184 -4.33 11.20 -1.56
C SER A 184 -3.24 11.08 -0.49
N GLY A 185 -3.44 10.20 0.48
CA GLY A 185 -2.56 9.96 1.62
C GLY A 185 -1.58 8.82 1.44
N THR A 186 -1.57 8.18 0.26
CA THR A 186 -0.79 6.96 -0.02
C THR A 186 0.01 7.07 -1.32
N GLU A 187 0.66 8.21 -1.52
CA GLU A 187 1.51 8.50 -2.69
C GLU A 187 2.91 8.98 -2.26
N GLN A 188 3.08 9.20 -0.95
CA GLN A 188 4.21 9.90 -0.37
C GLN A 188 5.48 9.08 -0.49
N LEU A 189 5.45 7.76 -0.21
CA LEU A 189 6.65 6.93 -0.23
C LEU A 189 7.29 6.91 -1.62
N GLU A 190 6.48 6.75 -2.66
CA GLU A 190 6.88 6.63 -4.06
C GLU A 190 7.42 7.96 -4.59
N PHE A 191 6.69 9.05 -4.37
CA PHE A 191 7.09 10.37 -4.86
C PHE A 191 8.32 10.91 -4.11
N ILE A 192 8.39 10.72 -2.79
CA ILE A 192 9.60 11.02 -2.00
C ILE A 192 10.76 10.17 -2.53
N ALA A 193 10.52 8.88 -2.77
CA ALA A 193 11.55 8.01 -3.27
C ALA A 193 12.07 8.48 -4.63
N LEU A 194 11.18 8.73 -5.59
CA LEU A 194 11.53 9.21 -6.92
C LEU A 194 12.35 10.52 -6.86
N SER A 195 11.95 11.48 -6.01
CA SER A 195 12.74 12.70 -5.78
C SER A 195 14.16 12.41 -5.27
N GLN A 196 14.32 11.45 -4.36
CA GLN A 196 15.63 11.06 -3.86
C GLN A 196 16.52 10.41 -4.94
N ARG A 197 15.94 9.60 -5.84
CA ARG A 197 16.70 8.88 -6.89
C ARG A 197 17.02 9.77 -8.08
N THR A 198 16.11 10.67 -8.45
CA THR A 198 16.27 11.57 -9.61
C THR A 198 16.94 12.90 -9.27
N GLY A 199 16.89 13.32 -8.00
CA GLY A 199 17.30 14.65 -7.55
C GLY A 199 16.27 15.75 -7.83
N ASP A 200 15.16 15.45 -8.50
CA ASP A 200 14.10 16.42 -8.81
C ASP A 200 13.11 16.50 -7.65
N GLN A 201 13.10 17.64 -6.94
CA GLN A 201 12.30 17.84 -5.73
C GLN A 201 10.80 18.00 -5.99
N LYS A 202 10.36 18.17 -7.25
CA LYS A 202 8.96 18.46 -7.55
C LYS A 202 8.02 17.36 -7.06
N TYR A 203 8.42 16.08 -7.13
CA TYR A 203 7.58 14.94 -6.72
C TYR A 203 7.33 14.99 -5.21
N GLN A 204 8.40 15.01 -4.41
CA GLN A 204 8.32 15.15 -2.95
C GLN A 204 7.52 16.40 -2.55
N GLN A 205 7.75 17.55 -3.19
CA GLN A 205 7.04 18.78 -2.85
C GLN A 205 5.52 18.68 -3.04
N LYS A 206 5.06 17.98 -4.08
CA LYS A 206 3.63 17.77 -4.36
C LYS A 206 2.96 16.96 -3.26
N VAL A 207 3.49 15.79 -2.93
CA VAL A 207 2.90 14.90 -1.90
C VAL A 207 3.05 15.44 -0.48
N GLU A 208 4.13 16.17 -0.18
CA GLU A 208 4.31 16.86 1.10
C GLU A 208 3.31 18.03 1.26
N ASN A 209 2.89 18.65 0.17
CA ASN A 209 1.84 19.68 0.24
C ASN A 209 0.50 19.09 0.67
N VAL A 210 0.18 17.87 0.23
CA VAL A 210 -1.04 17.15 0.65
C VAL A 210 -1.05 16.93 2.16
N ILE A 211 0.05 16.44 2.72
CA ILE A 211 0.18 16.22 4.17
C ILE A 211 0.07 17.52 4.95
N ARG A 212 0.64 18.63 4.45
CA ARG A 212 0.44 19.96 5.04
C ARG A 212 -1.02 20.42 5.01
N GLN A 213 -1.82 20.04 4.01
CA GLN A 213 -3.26 20.32 4.03
C GLN A 213 -3.96 19.49 5.08
N PHE A 214 -3.67 18.19 5.17
CA PHE A 214 -4.24 17.31 6.19
C PHE A 214 -3.92 17.78 7.61
N GLN A 215 -2.71 18.29 7.87
CA GLN A 215 -2.36 18.88 9.17
C GLN A 215 -3.26 20.05 9.59
N LYS A 216 -3.73 20.87 8.66
CA LYS A 216 -4.61 22.02 8.97
C LYS A 216 -5.99 21.60 9.46
N ILE A 217 -6.43 20.43 9.02
CA ILE A 217 -7.76 19.86 9.32
C ILE A 217 -7.66 18.65 10.25
N PHE A 218 -6.47 18.35 10.76
CA PHE A 218 -6.22 17.13 11.53
C PHE A 218 -6.93 17.24 12.88
N PRO A 219 -7.88 16.33 13.18
CA PRO A 219 -8.67 16.42 14.40
C PRO A 219 -7.84 15.98 15.62
N SER A 220 -8.32 16.33 16.81
CA SER A 220 -7.62 16.01 18.06
C SER A 220 -7.54 14.51 18.35
N ASP A 221 -8.44 13.70 17.77
CA ASP A 221 -8.41 12.23 17.83
C ASP A 221 -7.61 11.61 16.67
N GLY A 222 -7.09 12.42 15.74
CA GLY A 222 -6.28 11.96 14.61
C GLY A 222 -7.05 11.16 13.56
N LEU A 223 -8.38 11.16 13.60
CA LEU A 223 -9.24 10.36 12.72
C LEU A 223 -9.86 11.22 11.61
N LEU A 224 -9.26 11.20 10.42
CA LEU A 224 -9.78 11.94 9.27
C LEU A 224 -10.92 11.17 8.58
N PRO A 225 -12.01 11.85 8.20
CA PRO A 225 -13.02 11.26 7.31
C PRO A 225 -12.46 10.95 5.92
N ILE A 226 -12.99 9.90 5.28
CA ILE A 226 -12.50 9.39 3.99
C ILE A 226 -12.67 10.36 2.81
N ASN A 227 -13.50 11.39 2.93
CA ASN A 227 -13.80 12.32 1.84
C ASN A 227 -13.23 13.72 2.09
N ILE A 228 -12.33 14.14 1.19
CA ILE A 228 -11.67 15.44 1.21
C ILE A 228 -12.05 16.21 -0.05
N ASN A 229 -12.45 17.47 0.10
CA ASN A 229 -12.75 18.32 -1.05
C ASN A 229 -11.44 18.82 -1.70
N PRO A 230 -11.18 18.53 -2.99
CA PRO A 230 -9.91 18.87 -3.64
C PRO A 230 -9.68 20.38 -3.82
N HIS A 231 -10.72 21.21 -3.74
CA HIS A 231 -10.57 22.65 -3.93
C HIS A 231 -10.36 23.40 -2.61
N SER A 232 -11.15 23.07 -1.59
CA SER A 232 -11.08 23.73 -0.29
C SER A 232 -10.11 23.05 0.68
N GLY A 233 -9.75 21.79 0.46
CA GLY A 233 -8.97 20.97 1.41
C GLY A 233 -9.75 20.58 2.67
N ALA A 234 -11.07 20.85 2.73
CA ALA A 234 -11.90 20.54 3.88
C ALA A 234 -12.45 19.11 3.82
N VAL A 235 -12.66 18.50 4.98
CA VAL A 235 -13.38 17.22 5.11
C VAL A 235 -14.88 17.41 4.91
N LYS A 236 -15.53 16.40 4.34
CA LYS A 236 -16.99 16.35 4.24
C LYS A 236 -17.60 15.94 5.59
N SER A 237 -18.50 16.77 6.13
CA SER A 237 -19.26 16.43 7.35
C SER A 237 -20.02 15.11 7.17
N TYR A 238 -20.09 14.30 8.23
CA TYR A 238 -20.75 12.98 8.25
C TYR A 238 -20.17 11.94 7.27
N SER A 239 -18.97 12.19 6.72
CA SER A 239 -18.24 11.14 5.99
C SER A 239 -17.72 10.09 6.96
N THR A 240 -17.69 8.84 6.50
CA THR A 240 -17.15 7.71 7.25
C THR A 240 -15.70 7.94 7.65
N ILE A 241 -15.34 7.48 8.83
CA ILE A 241 -13.99 7.31 9.33
C ILE A 241 -13.79 5.81 9.46
N THR A 242 -12.72 5.27 8.87
CA THR A 242 -12.44 3.84 8.89
C THR A 242 -10.93 3.60 8.74
N PHE A 243 -10.48 2.45 9.27
CA PHE A 243 -9.18 1.84 8.97
C PHE A 243 -9.33 0.71 7.92
N GLY A 244 -10.48 0.60 7.27
CA GLY A 244 -10.69 -0.23 6.09
C GLY A 244 -10.61 0.61 4.81
N ALA A 245 -11.36 0.20 3.78
CA ALA A 245 -11.29 0.80 2.46
C ALA A 245 -11.44 2.33 2.51
N MET A 246 -10.68 3.03 1.67
CA MET A 246 -10.70 4.50 1.50
C MET A 246 -10.06 5.30 2.66
N GLY A 247 -9.66 4.67 3.76
CA GLY A 247 -9.00 5.33 4.89
C GLY A 247 -7.72 4.66 5.38
N ASP A 248 -7.66 3.33 5.34
CA ASP A 248 -6.53 2.46 5.72
C ASP A 248 -5.12 3.03 5.51
N SER A 249 -4.64 3.08 4.27
CA SER A 249 -3.21 3.24 3.96
C SER A 249 -2.69 4.66 4.18
N PHE A 250 -3.58 5.65 4.37
CA PHE A 250 -3.17 6.96 4.88
C PHE A 250 -2.48 6.81 6.25
N TYR A 251 -3.09 6.07 7.17
CA TYR A 251 -2.52 5.84 8.51
C TYR A 251 -1.22 5.03 8.43
N GLU A 252 -1.16 4.08 7.50
CA GLU A 252 0.04 3.30 7.22
C GLU A 252 1.21 4.19 6.77
N TYR A 253 0.95 5.11 5.85
CA TYR A 253 1.98 5.96 5.26
C TYR A 253 2.49 7.01 6.24
N LEU A 254 1.69 7.44 7.21
CA LEU A 254 2.21 8.26 8.31
C LEU A 254 3.37 7.56 9.04
N LEU A 255 3.24 6.27 9.34
CA LEU A 255 4.33 5.52 9.97
C LEU A 255 5.48 5.22 8.99
N LYS A 256 5.15 4.77 7.78
CA LYS A 256 6.16 4.35 6.81
C LYS A 256 7.03 5.51 6.32
N VAL A 257 6.47 6.71 6.12
CA VAL A 257 7.25 7.90 5.72
C VAL A 257 8.18 8.33 6.86
N TRP A 258 7.73 8.26 8.12
CA TRP A 258 8.60 8.49 9.28
C TRP A 258 9.82 7.55 9.28
N ILE A 259 9.60 6.27 8.97
CA ILE A 259 10.67 5.27 8.87
C ILE A 259 11.56 5.53 7.65
N GLN A 260 10.99 5.78 6.47
CA GLN A 260 11.70 6.08 5.23
C GLN A 260 12.59 7.32 5.37
N GLY A 261 12.09 8.35 6.06
CA GLY A 261 12.83 9.56 6.41
C GLY A 261 13.88 9.37 7.51
N ASN A 262 14.22 8.13 7.86
CA ASN A 262 15.23 7.77 8.85
C ASN A 262 14.99 8.42 10.23
N LYS A 263 13.72 8.60 10.60
CA LYS A 263 13.31 9.07 11.94
C LYS A 263 13.93 10.42 12.34
N THR A 264 14.10 11.34 11.39
CA THR A 264 14.70 12.66 11.62
C THR A 264 13.67 13.74 11.98
N GLU A 265 14.11 14.85 12.57
CA GLU A 265 13.22 15.97 12.94
C GLU A 265 12.40 16.51 11.74
N SER A 266 12.94 16.45 10.51
CA SER A 266 12.26 16.92 9.30
C SER A 266 10.97 16.14 8.96
N VAL A 267 10.87 14.88 9.38
CA VAL A 267 9.70 14.02 9.14
C VAL A 267 8.94 13.67 10.43
N LYS A 268 9.29 14.26 11.57
CA LYS A 268 8.69 13.96 12.87
C LYS A 268 7.19 14.20 12.94
N HIS A 269 6.70 15.16 12.16
CA HIS A 269 5.28 15.46 12.09
C HIS A 269 4.45 14.26 11.60
N TYR A 270 4.98 13.41 10.71
CA TYR A 270 4.34 12.15 10.32
C TYR A 270 4.17 11.21 11.51
N ARG A 271 5.22 11.08 12.34
CA ARG A 271 5.13 10.27 13.56
C ARG A 271 4.09 10.83 14.51
N GLN A 272 4.06 12.14 14.74
CA GLN A 272 3.08 12.77 15.63
C GLN A 272 1.64 12.52 15.16
N MET A 273 1.37 12.70 13.86
CA MET A 273 0.07 12.39 13.29
C MET A 273 -0.29 10.91 13.49
N TRP A 274 0.64 9.99 13.22
CA TRP A 274 0.42 8.57 13.44
C TRP A 274 0.09 8.26 14.90
N GLU A 275 0.85 8.80 15.86
CA GLU A 275 0.64 8.57 17.29
C GLU A 275 -0.74 9.06 17.74
N THR A 276 -1.16 10.25 17.31
CA THR A 276 -2.51 10.76 17.57
C THR A 276 -3.58 9.86 16.93
N SER A 277 -3.39 9.41 15.68
CA SER A 277 -4.32 8.47 15.04
C SER A 277 -4.38 7.13 15.76
N MET A 278 -3.31 6.67 16.42
CA MET A 278 -3.33 5.42 17.19
C MET A 278 -4.15 5.56 18.48
N GLU A 279 -4.19 6.75 19.09
CA GLU A 279 -5.14 7.05 20.18
C GLU A 279 -6.59 7.02 19.67
N GLY A 280 -6.84 7.58 18.48
CA GLY A 280 -8.11 7.48 17.78
C GLY A 280 -8.52 6.02 17.49
N LEU A 281 -7.59 5.20 16.99
CA LEU A 281 -7.79 3.78 16.72
C LEU A 281 -8.26 3.02 17.97
N LEU A 282 -7.64 3.29 19.12
CA LEU A 282 -8.06 2.70 20.40
C LEU A 282 -9.52 3.05 20.73
N SER A 283 -9.96 4.27 20.44
CA SER A 283 -11.35 4.69 20.66
C SER A 283 -12.36 3.96 19.77
N LEU A 284 -11.93 3.51 18.58
CA LEU A 284 -12.73 2.70 17.64
C LEU A 284 -12.67 1.20 17.91
N THR A 285 -11.73 0.75 18.73
CA THR A 285 -11.53 -0.68 19.01
C THR A 285 -12.59 -1.18 19.99
N ARG A 286 -13.22 -2.32 19.67
CA ARG A 286 -14.20 -3.00 20.52
C ARG A 286 -13.79 -4.45 20.75
N LYS A 287 -14.42 -5.08 21.73
CA LYS A 287 -14.20 -6.47 22.11
C LYS A 287 -15.53 -7.21 22.18
N THR A 288 -15.64 -8.34 21.50
CA THR A 288 -16.83 -9.20 21.58
C THR A 288 -16.88 -9.94 22.93
N SER A 289 -18.09 -10.31 23.37
CA SER A 289 -18.31 -11.18 24.52
C SER A 289 -19.33 -12.27 24.13
N PRO A 290 -19.09 -13.57 24.43
CA PRO A 290 -18.01 -14.11 25.26
C PRO A 290 -16.72 -14.46 24.49
N SER A 291 -16.71 -14.33 23.15
CA SER A 291 -15.60 -14.81 22.31
C SER A 291 -14.31 -13.99 22.37
N ASN A 292 -14.34 -12.80 22.99
CA ASN A 292 -13.17 -11.95 23.26
C ASN A 292 -12.38 -11.47 22.02
N PHE A 293 -12.97 -11.49 20.83
CA PHE A 293 -12.34 -10.93 19.63
C PHE A 293 -12.27 -9.42 19.68
N TYR A 294 -11.09 -8.85 19.41
CA TYR A 294 -10.89 -7.42 19.21
C TYR A 294 -11.12 -7.05 17.74
N TYR A 295 -11.82 -5.97 17.48
CA TYR A 295 -12.09 -5.47 16.13
C TYR A 295 -12.12 -3.95 16.09
N VAL A 296 -11.89 -3.37 14.91
CA VAL A 296 -11.89 -1.93 14.69
C VAL A 296 -13.21 -1.55 14.02
N CYS A 297 -14.03 -0.74 14.69
CA CYS A 297 -15.28 -0.24 14.13
C CYS A 297 -15.04 0.87 13.11
N GLU A 298 -15.94 1.01 12.14
CA GLU A 298 -16.09 2.26 11.39
C GLU A 298 -16.90 3.27 12.20
N LYS A 299 -16.70 4.56 11.94
CA LYS A 299 -17.44 5.66 12.56
C LYS A 299 -18.14 6.51 11.50
N ASN A 300 -19.45 6.68 11.63
CA ASN A 300 -20.29 7.48 10.76
C ASN A 300 -20.95 8.59 11.60
N GLY A 301 -20.39 9.80 11.53
CA GLY A 301 -20.74 10.86 12.49
C GLY A 301 -20.42 10.43 13.92
N ASP A 302 -21.42 10.43 14.80
CA ASP A 302 -21.27 9.98 16.19
C ASP A 302 -21.60 8.49 16.39
N SER A 303 -22.05 7.79 15.33
CA SER A 303 -22.43 6.38 15.40
C SER A 303 -21.28 5.47 15.00
N LEU A 304 -21.12 4.36 15.73
CA LEU A 304 -20.19 3.30 15.37
C LEU A 304 -20.90 2.20 14.59
N SER A 305 -20.25 1.73 13.54
CA SER A 305 -20.63 0.54 12.79
C SER A 305 -19.73 -0.59 13.23
N GLU A 306 -20.31 -1.66 13.77
CA GLU A 306 -19.59 -2.88 14.18
C GLU A 306 -19.28 -3.76 12.95
N LYS A 307 -18.60 -3.14 11.99
CA LYS A 307 -18.14 -3.70 10.72
C LYS A 307 -16.62 -3.55 10.66
N MET A 308 -15.93 -4.58 10.20
CA MET A 308 -14.50 -4.55 9.91
C MET A 308 -14.25 -5.18 8.53
N ASP A 309 -13.61 -4.43 7.66
CA ASP A 309 -13.13 -4.92 6.37
C ASP A 309 -11.94 -5.87 6.58
N GLU A 310 -11.76 -6.85 5.70
CA GLU A 310 -10.53 -7.66 5.67
C GLU A 310 -9.30 -6.76 5.47
N LEU A 311 -9.44 -5.68 4.69
CA LEU A 311 -8.42 -4.64 4.52
C LEU A 311 -7.90 -4.09 5.85
N ALA A 312 -8.77 -3.93 6.87
CA ALA A 312 -8.36 -3.46 8.20
C ALA A 312 -7.44 -4.44 8.94
N CYS A 313 -7.23 -5.66 8.43
CA CYS A 313 -6.23 -6.60 8.93
C CYS A 313 -4.78 -6.19 8.64
N PHE A 314 -4.54 -5.07 7.95
CA PHE A 314 -3.22 -4.42 7.89
C PHE A 314 -2.83 -3.79 9.25
N VAL A 315 -3.81 -3.38 10.07
CA VAL A 315 -3.60 -2.65 11.33
C VAL A 315 -2.67 -3.38 12.31
N PRO A 316 -2.82 -4.70 12.59
CA PRO A 316 -1.87 -5.46 13.39
C PRO A 316 -0.40 -5.29 12.94
N GLY A 317 -0.14 -5.39 11.64
CA GLY A 317 1.20 -5.25 11.08
C GLY A 317 1.73 -3.82 11.25
N MET A 318 0.88 -2.81 11.02
CA MET A 318 1.22 -1.41 11.26
C MET A 318 1.55 -1.14 12.72
N LEU A 319 0.75 -1.66 13.67
CA LEU A 319 0.98 -1.52 15.10
C LEU A 319 2.30 -2.17 15.52
N ALA A 320 2.53 -3.41 15.08
CA ALA A 320 3.77 -4.13 15.37
C ALA A 320 5.01 -3.41 14.84
N LEU A 321 4.95 -2.88 13.62
CA LEU A 321 6.01 -2.05 13.05
C LEU A 321 6.24 -0.76 13.87
N GLY A 322 5.15 -0.12 14.28
CA GLY A 322 5.14 1.15 15.01
C GLY A 322 5.54 1.05 16.48
N ALA A 323 5.47 -0.16 17.06
CA ALA A 323 5.95 -0.47 18.41
C ALA A 323 7.46 -0.23 18.55
N SER A 324 8.21 -0.37 17.44
CA SER A 324 9.64 -0.11 17.41
C SER A 324 9.97 1.38 17.69
N GLY A 325 10.69 1.64 18.79
CA GLY A 325 11.10 2.99 19.19
C GLY A 325 10.38 3.56 20.42
N TYR A 326 9.44 2.81 21.00
CA TYR A 326 8.88 3.11 22.33
C TYR A 326 9.70 2.48 23.47
N SER A 327 9.38 2.86 24.71
CA SER A 327 9.86 2.14 25.89
C SER A 327 9.35 0.69 25.88
N PRO A 328 10.04 -0.26 26.52
CA PRO A 328 9.62 -1.66 26.55
C PRO A 328 8.15 -1.84 26.97
N GLU A 329 7.69 -1.09 27.96
CA GLU A 329 6.33 -1.20 28.49
C GLU A 329 5.28 -0.74 27.47
N LYS A 330 5.55 0.37 26.77
CA LYS A 330 4.63 0.90 25.75
C LYS A 330 4.66 0.05 24.48
N ALA A 331 5.83 -0.46 24.11
CA ALA A 331 5.97 -1.41 23.00
C ALA A 331 5.17 -2.69 23.27
N GLU A 332 5.26 -3.25 24.48
CA GLU A 332 4.47 -4.43 24.88
C GLU A 332 2.97 -4.17 24.80
N GLN A 333 2.48 -3.01 25.26
CA GLN A 333 1.05 -2.65 25.14
C GLN A 333 0.57 -2.60 23.68
N ILE A 334 1.39 -2.04 22.78
CA ILE A 334 1.05 -1.96 21.35
C ILE A 334 1.07 -3.35 20.72
N MET A 335 2.08 -4.16 21.04
CA MET A 335 2.20 -5.54 20.57
C MET A 335 1.04 -6.41 21.03
N ASN A 336 0.59 -6.28 22.28
CA ASN A 336 -0.58 -7.00 22.79
C ASN A 336 -1.84 -6.69 21.97
N LEU A 337 -2.09 -5.41 21.64
CA LEU A 337 -3.21 -5.06 20.77
C LEU A 337 -3.03 -5.60 19.34
N ALA A 338 -1.81 -5.54 18.80
CA ALA A 338 -1.50 -6.10 17.49
C ALA A 338 -1.79 -7.61 17.45
N GLU A 339 -1.39 -8.36 18.48
CA GLU A 339 -1.64 -9.79 18.60
C GLU A 339 -3.14 -10.12 18.70
N GLU A 340 -3.90 -9.36 19.50
CA GLU A 340 -5.34 -9.55 19.65
C GLU A 340 -6.10 -9.28 18.35
N LEU A 341 -5.75 -8.20 17.63
CA LEU A 341 -6.34 -7.90 16.32
C LEU A 341 -5.90 -8.92 15.25
N ALA A 342 -4.63 -9.35 15.26
CA ALA A 342 -4.14 -10.41 14.37
C ALA A 342 -4.86 -11.74 14.63
N TRP A 343 -5.17 -12.06 15.89
CA TRP A 343 -5.95 -13.23 16.25
C TRP A 343 -7.37 -13.18 15.68
N THR A 344 -8.05 -12.02 15.74
CA THR A 344 -9.34 -11.83 15.07
C THR A 344 -9.23 -12.04 13.55
N CYS A 345 -8.23 -11.43 12.91
CA CYS A 345 -7.97 -11.59 11.48
C CYS A 345 -7.67 -13.04 11.10
N TYR A 346 -6.86 -13.77 11.88
CA TYR A 346 -6.67 -15.21 11.68
C TYR A 346 -7.99 -15.99 11.76
N ASN A 347 -8.90 -15.59 12.65
CA ASN A 347 -10.20 -16.23 12.79
C ASN A 347 -11.18 -15.89 11.66
N PHE A 348 -11.00 -14.76 10.96
CA PHE A 348 -11.70 -14.52 9.69
C PHE A 348 -11.43 -15.66 8.71
N TYR A 349 -10.16 -16.03 8.54
CA TYR A 349 -9.76 -17.16 7.70
C TYR A 349 -10.28 -18.48 8.26
N GLN A 350 -10.11 -18.75 9.56
CA GLN A 350 -10.53 -20.04 10.14
C GLN A 350 -12.04 -20.27 10.13
N SER A 351 -12.84 -19.20 10.15
CA SER A 351 -14.30 -19.30 10.20
C SER A 351 -14.93 -19.80 8.89
N THR A 352 -14.23 -19.66 7.76
CA THR A 352 -14.76 -20.06 6.45
C THR A 352 -14.43 -21.52 6.10
N PRO A 353 -15.27 -22.21 5.30
CA PRO A 353 -14.96 -23.57 4.84
C PRO A 353 -13.68 -23.67 4.00
N THR A 354 -13.35 -22.61 3.26
CA THR A 354 -12.18 -22.56 2.36
C THR A 354 -10.89 -22.18 3.07
N LYS A 355 -10.96 -21.71 4.32
CA LYS A 355 -9.83 -21.14 5.06
C LYS A 355 -9.22 -19.90 4.41
N LEU A 356 -10.05 -19.15 3.69
CA LEU A 356 -9.78 -17.82 3.14
C LEU A 356 -10.83 -16.85 3.67
N ALA A 357 -10.41 -15.67 4.14
CA ALA A 357 -11.35 -14.66 4.60
C ALA A 357 -12.23 -14.14 3.45
N GLY A 358 -13.47 -13.75 3.74
CA GLY A 358 -14.23 -12.86 2.85
C GLY A 358 -13.98 -11.38 3.17
N GLU A 359 -14.60 -10.51 2.40
CA GLU A 359 -14.26 -9.07 2.36
C GLU A 359 -14.67 -8.27 3.60
N ASN A 360 -15.83 -8.58 4.21
CA ASN A 360 -16.44 -7.75 5.25
C ASN A 360 -17.01 -8.62 6.37
N TYR A 361 -16.72 -8.26 7.62
CA TYR A 361 -17.23 -8.94 8.80
C TYR A 361 -18.04 -8.00 9.70
N TYR A 362 -19.14 -8.51 10.22
CA TYR A 362 -20.02 -7.83 11.18
C TYR A 362 -19.99 -8.52 12.52
N PHE A 363 -20.00 -7.71 13.59
CA PHE A 363 -19.93 -8.16 14.97
C PHE A 363 -21.26 -7.81 15.65
N HIS A 364 -22.19 -8.76 15.72
CA HIS A 364 -23.51 -8.54 16.34
C HIS A 364 -23.67 -9.43 17.57
N GLY A 365 -23.96 -8.83 18.74
CA GLY A 365 -24.29 -9.58 19.96
C GLY A 365 -23.20 -10.56 20.40
N GLY A 366 -21.93 -10.28 20.08
CA GLY A 366 -20.79 -11.15 20.40
C GLY A 366 -20.44 -12.20 19.34
N GLN A 367 -21.23 -12.31 18.26
CA GLN A 367 -20.97 -13.23 17.16
C GLN A 367 -20.31 -12.51 15.98
N VAL A 368 -19.37 -13.19 15.32
CA VAL A 368 -18.72 -12.74 14.09
C VAL A 368 -19.47 -13.38 12.92
N SER A 369 -19.92 -12.55 11.98
CA SER A 369 -20.61 -13.01 10.78
C SER A 369 -19.98 -12.40 9.53
N LEU A 370 -19.69 -13.24 8.55
CA LEU A 370 -19.23 -12.80 7.23
C LEU A 370 -20.42 -12.20 6.47
N GLN A 371 -20.20 -11.07 5.78
CA GLN A 371 -21.21 -10.51 4.89
C GLN A 371 -21.58 -11.54 3.80
N PRO A 372 -22.87 -11.87 3.62
CA PRO A 372 -23.30 -12.69 2.49
C PRO A 372 -22.97 -11.96 1.17
N VAL A 373 -22.36 -12.68 0.23
CA VAL A 373 -22.03 -12.19 -1.12
C VAL A 373 -23.28 -12.16 -1.99
#